data_AF-A0A919YL13-F1
#
_entry.id   AF-A0A919YL13-F1
#
_cell.length_a   1.000
_cell.length_b   1.000
_cell.length_c   1.000
_cell.angle_alpha   90.00
_cell.angle_beta   90.00
_cell.angle_gamma   90.00
#
_symmetry.space_group_name_H-M   'P 1'
#
loop_
_entity.id
_entity.type
_entity.pdbx_description
1 polymer ?
#
loop_
_entity_poly.entity_id
_entity_poly.type
_entity_poly.pdbx_seq_one_letter_code
_entity_poly.pdbx_strand_id
1 'polypeptide(L)'
;MRRVALLLVGVIGLIAIGYLVFSLSTNGKTGDFSETIEQNIVKLKDTNRTVQFADLTPFVWDRAYILEDPFLNGEAIDKIVGVKCNLDRLETDMKRRIIFVNEGKFVFDYIFDISRFWFTSEDSGTIELTGSSSVFVEKETAKRIVLKIAQ
;
A
#
# COMPACT_ATOMS: atom_id res chain seq x y z
N MET A 1 6.63 22.30 45.39
CA MET A 1 6.71 22.94 44.06
C MET A 1 7.84 22.39 43.18
N ARG A 2 9.13 22.40 43.59
CA ARG A 2 10.27 21.90 42.77
C ARG A 2 10.15 20.46 42.21
N ARG A 3 9.60 19.51 42.98
CA ARG A 3 9.48 18.10 42.56
C ARG A 3 8.37 17.84 41.51
N VAL A 4 7.31 18.65 41.54
CA VAL A 4 6.20 18.57 40.58
C VAL A 4 6.61 19.15 39.23
N ALA A 5 7.40 20.23 39.24
CA ALA A 5 7.98 20.81 38.02
C ALA A 5 8.92 19.83 37.29
N LEU A 6 9.74 19.08 38.02
CA LEU A 6 10.64 18.07 37.45
C LEU A 6 9.91 16.89 36.79
N LEU A 7 8.81 16.42 37.38
CA LEU A 7 7.99 15.36 36.79
C LEU A 7 7.28 15.80 35.50
N LEU A 8 6.76 17.04 35.48
CA LEU A 8 6.11 17.62 34.30
C LEU A 8 7.09 17.77 33.13
N VAL A 9 8.32 18.23 33.37
CA VAL A 9 9.35 18.35 32.32
C VAL A 9 9.71 16.98 31.75
N GLY A 10 9.80 15.95 32.59
CA GLY A 10 10.06 14.57 32.14
C GLY A 10 8.96 14.00 31.24
N VAL A 11 7.69 14.23 31.60
CA VAL A 11 6.53 13.76 30.81
C VAL A 11 6.42 14.51 29.48
N ILE A 12 6.63 15.83 29.48
CA ILE A 12 6.61 16.63 28.25
C ILE A 12 7.75 16.21 27.30
N GLY A 13 8.93 15.91 27.85
CA GLY A 13 10.05 15.37 27.07
C GLY A 13 9.73 14.02 26.42
N LEU A 14 9.10 13.10 27.16
CA LEU A 14 8.68 11.80 26.64
C LEU A 14 7.63 11.92 25.53
N ILE A 15 6.67 12.85 25.67
CA ILE A 15 5.65 13.11 24.65
C ILE A 15 6.29 13.73 23.39
N ALA A 16 7.23 14.66 23.54
CA ALA A 16 7.94 15.27 22.43
C ALA A 16 8.81 14.26 21.67
N ILE A 17 9.47 13.34 22.39
CA ILE A 17 10.24 12.24 21.79
C ILE A 17 9.30 11.27 21.06
N GLY A 18 8.18 10.89 21.67
CA GLY A 18 7.16 10.05 21.03
C GLY A 18 6.61 10.68 19.75
N TYR A 19 6.33 11.99 19.78
CA TYR A 19 5.89 12.76 18.63
C TYR A 19 6.97 12.86 17.54
N LEU A 20 8.23 13.06 17.90
CA LEU A 20 9.36 13.09 16.96
C LEU A 20 9.60 11.73 16.29
N VAL A 21 9.55 10.63 17.04
CA VAL A 21 9.66 9.27 16.48
C VAL A 21 8.49 8.97 15.55
N PHE A 22 7.28 9.36 15.95
CA PHE A 22 6.09 9.22 15.11
C PHE A 22 6.21 10.03 13.82
N SER A 23 6.61 11.32 13.92
CA SER A 23 6.78 12.24 12.79
C SER A 23 7.89 11.80 11.83
N LEU A 24 9.02 11.28 12.35
CA LEU A 24 10.10 10.71 11.54
C LEU A 24 9.67 9.41 10.85
N SER A 25 8.78 8.63 11.45
CA SER A 25 8.23 7.42 10.83
C SER A 25 7.21 7.74 9.73
N THR A 26 6.47 8.86 9.83
CA THR A 26 5.40 9.21 8.88
C THR A 26 5.88 10.06 7.70
N ASN A 27 6.92 10.89 7.86
CA ASN A 27 7.29 11.89 6.83
C ASN A 27 8.41 11.46 5.86
N GLY A 28 9.07 10.32 6.06
CA GLY A 28 10.26 9.94 5.29
C GLY A 28 10.14 8.77 4.31
N LYS A 29 9.00 8.05 4.24
CA LYS A 29 8.98 6.67 3.69
C LYS A 29 7.98 6.39 2.55
N THR A 30 7.13 7.34 2.17
CA THR A 30 6.16 7.11 1.08
C THR A 30 6.82 6.86 -0.28
N GLY A 31 8.01 7.43 -0.53
CA GLY A 31 8.80 7.14 -1.74
C GLY A 31 9.45 5.75 -1.77
N ASP A 32 9.64 5.11 -0.61
CA ASP A 32 10.37 3.85 -0.45
C ASP A 32 9.44 2.62 -0.56
N PHE A 33 8.17 2.78 -0.20
CA PHE A 33 7.21 1.67 -0.17
C PHE A 33 6.89 1.12 -1.56
N SER A 34 6.69 1.99 -2.56
CA SER A 34 6.45 1.53 -3.94
C SER A 34 7.62 0.71 -4.47
N GLU A 35 8.85 1.18 -4.26
CA GLU A 35 10.05 0.45 -4.68
C GLU A 35 10.18 -0.88 -3.93
N THR A 36 9.93 -0.89 -2.63
CA THR A 36 9.96 -2.12 -1.82
C THR A 36 8.94 -3.16 -2.31
N ILE A 37 7.70 -2.73 -2.61
CA ILE A 37 6.67 -3.61 -3.18
C ILE A 37 7.15 -4.19 -4.51
N GLU A 38 7.66 -3.36 -5.42
CA GLU A 38 8.18 -3.82 -6.72
C GLU A 38 9.33 -4.80 -6.56
N GLN A 39 10.29 -4.52 -5.67
CA GLN A 39 11.41 -5.42 -5.39
C GLN A 39 10.93 -6.77 -4.83
N ASN A 40 9.93 -6.77 -3.96
CA ASN A 40 9.36 -8.00 -3.41
C ASN A 40 8.62 -8.81 -4.48
N ILE A 41 7.88 -8.15 -5.38
CA ILE A 41 7.26 -8.79 -6.56
C ILE A 41 8.34 -9.40 -7.47
N VAL A 42 9.43 -8.68 -7.73
CA VAL A 42 10.54 -9.18 -8.55
C VAL A 42 11.23 -10.37 -7.89
N LYS A 43 11.41 -10.37 -6.56
CA LYS A 43 11.95 -11.55 -5.84
C LYS A 43 11.02 -12.76 -5.91
N LEU A 44 9.70 -12.54 -5.85
CA LEU A 44 8.71 -13.61 -5.94
C LEU A 44 8.86 -14.43 -7.23
N LYS A 45 9.14 -13.72 -8.32
CA LYS A 45 9.45 -14.28 -9.65
C LYS A 45 10.46 -15.42 -9.62
N ASP A 46 11.52 -15.28 -8.83
CA ASP A 46 12.61 -16.25 -8.79
C ASP A 46 12.32 -17.46 -7.89
N THR A 47 11.20 -17.45 -7.16
CA THR A 47 10.87 -18.47 -6.16
C THR A 47 9.81 -19.47 -6.59
N ASN A 48 8.98 -19.14 -7.59
CA ASN A 48 7.83 -19.95 -8.05
C ASN A 48 6.91 -20.41 -6.90
N ARG A 49 6.73 -19.54 -5.88
CA ARG A 49 5.91 -19.81 -4.70
C ARG A 49 4.68 -18.92 -4.68
N THR A 50 3.65 -19.38 -3.98
CA THR A 50 2.54 -18.55 -3.54
C THR A 50 2.91 -17.92 -2.21
N VAL A 51 2.72 -16.61 -2.10
CA VAL A 51 2.97 -15.84 -0.87
C VAL A 51 1.72 -15.05 -0.48
N GLN A 52 1.62 -14.64 0.77
CA GLN A 52 0.56 -13.71 1.18
C GLN A 52 0.85 -12.34 0.56
N PHE A 53 -0.18 -11.65 0.10
CA PHE A 53 -0.01 -10.31 -0.46
C PHE A 53 0.55 -9.34 0.57
N ALA A 54 0.20 -9.54 1.85
CA ALA A 54 0.75 -8.78 2.97
C ALA A 54 2.27 -8.91 3.10
N ASP A 55 2.87 -10.03 2.68
CA ASP A 55 4.33 -10.23 2.72
C ASP A 55 5.06 -9.38 1.67
N LEU A 56 4.35 -8.87 0.65
CA LEU A 56 4.93 -8.00 -0.37
C LEU A 56 5.00 -6.54 0.08
N THR A 57 4.25 -6.15 1.12
CA THR A 57 4.08 -4.76 1.54
C THR A 57 4.83 -4.44 2.84
N PRO A 58 5.57 -3.33 2.94
CA PRO A 58 6.35 -2.98 4.13
C PRO A 58 5.57 -2.25 5.23
N PHE A 59 4.23 -2.35 5.24
CA PHE A 59 3.34 -1.65 6.15
C PHE A 59 2.11 -2.49 6.49
N VAL A 60 1.39 -2.10 7.54
CA VAL A 60 0.20 -2.80 8.04
C VAL A 60 -1.05 -2.28 7.32
N TRP A 61 -1.89 -3.19 6.84
CA TRP A 61 -3.18 -2.91 6.20
C TRP A 61 -4.16 -4.06 6.44
N ASP A 62 -5.46 -3.77 6.43
CA ASP A 62 -6.54 -4.76 6.61
C ASP A 62 -7.27 -5.06 5.29
N ARG A 63 -7.44 -4.02 4.45
CA ARG A 63 -8.04 -4.11 3.12
C ARG A 63 -7.19 -3.38 2.09
N ALA A 64 -7.14 -3.91 0.86
CA ALA A 64 -6.59 -3.20 -0.28
C ALA A 64 -7.48 -3.34 -1.51
N TYR A 65 -7.41 -2.40 -2.43
CA TYR A 65 -8.28 -2.36 -3.62
C TYR A 65 -7.44 -2.16 -4.87
N ILE A 66 -7.36 -3.18 -5.72
CA ILE A 66 -6.74 -3.06 -7.04
C ILE A 66 -7.75 -2.37 -7.97
N LEU A 67 -7.42 -1.17 -8.41
CA LEU A 67 -8.24 -0.37 -9.30
C LEU A 67 -7.70 -0.47 -10.72
N GLU A 68 -8.44 -1.19 -11.56
CA GLU A 68 -8.06 -1.44 -12.95
C GLU A 68 -8.29 -0.25 -13.89
N ASP A 69 -9.27 0.60 -13.57
CA ASP A 69 -9.62 1.78 -14.37
C ASP A 69 -8.71 2.97 -14.00
N PRO A 70 -7.82 3.41 -14.90
CA PRO A 70 -6.91 4.53 -14.63
C PRO A 70 -7.63 5.89 -14.65
N PHE A 71 -8.89 5.95 -15.09
CA PHE A 71 -9.64 7.20 -15.25
C PHE A 71 -10.49 7.57 -14.04
N LEU A 72 -10.52 6.74 -12.99
CA LEU A 72 -11.21 7.05 -11.74
C LEU A 72 -10.65 8.33 -11.11
N ASN A 73 -11.54 9.25 -10.74
CA ASN A 73 -11.20 10.44 -9.99
C ASN A 73 -11.17 10.16 -8.48
N GLY A 74 -10.63 11.09 -7.69
CA GLY A 74 -10.50 10.92 -6.23
C GLY A 74 -11.82 10.63 -5.52
N GLU A 75 -12.92 11.28 -5.91
CA GLU A 75 -14.25 11.03 -5.32
C GLU A 75 -14.77 9.61 -5.62
N ALA A 76 -14.57 9.13 -6.85
CA ALA A 76 -14.93 7.76 -7.23
C ALA A 76 -14.08 6.74 -6.47
N ILE A 77 -12.78 7.00 -6.30
CA ILE A 77 -11.89 6.16 -5.48
C ILE A 77 -12.37 6.13 -4.03
N ASP A 78 -12.65 7.30 -3.44
CA ASP A 78 -13.15 7.40 -2.06
C ASP A 78 -14.46 6.62 -1.87
N LYS A 79 -15.34 6.62 -2.88
CA LYS A 79 -16.59 5.85 -2.86
C LYS A 79 -16.36 4.34 -2.95
N ILE A 80 -15.41 3.89 -3.77
CA ILE A 80 -15.08 2.47 -3.93
C ILE A 80 -14.44 1.93 -2.65
N VAL A 81 -13.47 2.67 -2.11
CA VAL A 81 -12.67 2.26 -0.95
C VAL A 81 -13.42 2.50 0.37
N GLY A 82 -14.40 3.40 0.37
CA GLY A 82 -15.20 3.74 1.55
C GLY A 82 -14.51 4.65 2.55
N VAL A 83 -13.37 5.25 2.18
CA VAL A 83 -12.59 6.17 3.03
C VAL A 83 -12.11 7.36 2.19
N LYS A 84 -11.95 8.53 2.82
CA LYS A 84 -11.36 9.68 2.14
C LYS A 84 -9.85 9.49 1.99
N CYS A 85 -9.39 9.39 0.74
CA CYS A 85 -7.99 9.25 0.39
C CYS A 85 -7.35 10.60 0.01
N ASN A 86 -8.16 11.57 -0.47
CA ASN A 86 -7.71 12.90 -0.94
C ASN A 86 -6.57 12.81 -1.98
N LEU A 87 -6.68 11.86 -2.92
CA LEU A 87 -5.66 11.62 -3.93
C LEU A 87 -5.85 12.51 -5.15
N ASP A 88 -4.77 13.14 -5.59
CA ASP A 88 -4.74 13.86 -6.86
C ASP A 88 -4.75 12.88 -8.04
N ARG A 89 -5.37 13.29 -9.14
CA ARG A 89 -5.41 12.49 -10.37
C ARG A 89 -4.02 12.47 -11.01
N LEU A 90 -3.52 11.28 -11.30
CA LEU A 90 -2.40 11.06 -12.19
C LEU A 90 -2.97 10.51 -13.49
N GLU A 91 -3.26 11.39 -14.45
CA GLU A 91 -3.77 11.02 -15.78
C GLU A 91 -2.67 10.35 -16.60
N THR A 92 -2.56 9.03 -16.51
CA THR A 92 -1.66 8.28 -17.37
C THR A 92 -2.25 6.92 -17.73
N ASP A 93 -2.44 6.66 -19.02
CA ASP A 93 -3.10 5.45 -19.57
C ASP A 93 -2.42 4.13 -19.18
N MET A 94 -1.16 4.17 -18.72
CA MET A 94 -0.37 3.00 -18.35
C MET A 94 -0.21 2.80 -16.84
N LYS A 95 -0.83 3.63 -15.99
CA LYS A 95 -0.72 3.48 -14.54
C LYS A 95 -2.03 3.02 -13.94
N ARG A 96 -1.95 1.93 -13.17
CA ARG A 96 -3.03 1.46 -12.30
C ARG A 96 -2.61 1.66 -10.86
N ARG A 97 -3.54 1.44 -9.92
CA ARG A 97 -3.25 1.64 -8.50
C ARG A 97 -3.81 0.57 -7.60
N ILE A 98 -3.17 0.41 -6.45
CA ILE A 98 -3.66 -0.37 -5.33
C ILE A 98 -3.80 0.59 -4.15
N ILE A 99 -5.02 0.75 -3.64
CA ILE A 99 -5.29 1.57 -2.46
C ILE A 99 -5.30 0.69 -1.22
N PHE A 100 -4.47 1.02 -0.23
CA PHE A 100 -4.38 0.30 1.03
C PHE A 100 -5.09 1.05 2.14
N VAL A 101 -5.84 0.31 2.95
CA VAL A 101 -6.60 0.79 4.10
C VAL A 101 -6.20 -0.01 5.34
N ASN A 102 -6.23 0.64 6.50
CA ASN A 102 -6.12 -0.02 7.79
C ASN A 102 -7.16 0.58 8.74
N GLU A 103 -8.04 -0.26 9.30
CA GLU A 103 -9.04 0.16 10.30
C GLU A 103 -9.88 1.37 9.85
N GLY A 104 -10.27 1.39 8.57
CA GLY A 104 -11.07 2.48 7.99
C GLY A 104 -10.29 3.78 7.73
N LYS A 105 -8.96 3.72 7.69
CA LYS A 105 -8.09 4.86 7.34
C LYS A 105 -7.27 4.53 6.11
N PHE A 106 -7.14 5.49 5.20
CA PHE A 106 -6.21 5.41 4.08
C PHE A 106 -4.77 5.27 4.59
N VAL A 107 -4.01 4.34 4.01
CA VAL A 107 -2.63 4.04 4.38
C VAL A 107 -1.68 4.42 3.25
N PHE A 108 -1.93 3.90 2.05
CA PHE A 108 -0.99 4.04 0.94
C PHE A 108 -1.69 3.93 -0.42
N ASP A 109 -1.17 4.68 -1.40
CA ASP A 109 -1.56 4.63 -2.81
C ASP A 109 -0.37 4.10 -3.61
N TYR A 110 -0.41 2.81 -3.95
CA TYR A 110 0.61 2.20 -4.77
C TYR A 110 0.23 2.30 -6.24
N ILE A 111 0.92 3.16 -6.96
CA ILE A 111 0.72 3.35 -8.39
C ILE A 111 1.76 2.55 -9.15
N PHE A 112 1.31 1.66 -10.04
CA PHE A 112 2.16 0.74 -10.78
C PHE A 112 1.95 0.84 -12.29
N ASP A 113 3.01 0.53 -13.03
CA ASP A 113 3.00 0.53 -14.49
C ASP A 113 2.50 -0.83 -15.02
N ILE A 114 1.39 -0.81 -15.76
CA ILE A 114 0.77 -2.01 -16.34
C ILE A 114 1.66 -2.70 -17.37
N SER A 115 2.64 -1.99 -17.93
CA SER A 115 3.63 -2.57 -18.82
C SER A 115 4.55 -3.53 -18.07
N ARG A 116 4.84 -3.26 -16.79
CA ARG A 116 5.74 -4.02 -15.91
C ARG A 116 5.02 -5.06 -15.05
N PHE A 117 3.90 -4.69 -14.44
CA PHE A 117 3.15 -5.56 -13.53
C PHE A 117 1.69 -5.63 -13.95
N TRP A 118 1.14 -6.85 -14.01
CA TRP A 118 -0.26 -7.06 -14.34
C TRP A 118 -0.89 -8.02 -13.33
N PHE A 119 -1.90 -7.55 -12.60
CA PHE A 119 -2.63 -8.34 -11.63
C PHE A 119 -3.87 -8.94 -12.30
N THR A 120 -4.07 -10.24 -12.15
CA THR A 120 -5.27 -10.96 -12.62
C THR A 120 -6.03 -11.54 -11.42
N SER A 121 -7.35 -11.48 -11.50
CA SER A 121 -8.27 -12.21 -10.63
C SER A 121 -9.29 -12.94 -11.50
N GLU A 122 -9.98 -13.91 -10.92
CA GLU A 122 -11.10 -14.61 -11.57
C GLU A 122 -12.33 -13.69 -11.71
N ASP A 123 -12.42 -12.68 -10.84
CA ASP A 123 -13.46 -11.65 -10.88
C ASP A 123 -13.02 -10.45 -11.73
N SER A 124 -13.88 -10.06 -12.68
CA SER A 124 -13.66 -8.85 -13.47
C SER A 124 -14.03 -7.60 -12.66
N GLY A 125 -13.11 -6.64 -12.54
CA GLY A 125 -13.40 -5.31 -11.96
C GLY A 125 -12.44 -4.91 -10.85
N THR A 126 -12.97 -4.25 -9.81
CA THR A 126 -12.18 -3.91 -8.61
C THR A 126 -11.96 -5.18 -7.80
N ILE A 127 -10.69 -5.47 -7.51
CA ILE A 127 -10.31 -6.63 -6.69
C ILE A 127 -10.06 -6.11 -5.27
N GLU A 128 -10.90 -6.54 -4.32
CA GLU A 128 -10.62 -6.33 -2.90
C GLU A 128 -9.65 -7.42 -2.40
N LEU A 129 -8.60 -7.00 -1.72
CA LEU A 129 -7.63 -7.86 -1.07
C LEU A 129 -7.78 -7.74 0.44
N THR A 130 -7.56 -8.84 1.13
CA THR A 130 -7.42 -8.90 2.59
C THR A 130 -6.05 -9.44 2.96
N GLY A 131 -5.69 -9.42 4.24
CA GLY A 131 -4.43 -9.98 4.71
C GLY A 131 -4.24 -11.48 4.42
N SER A 132 -5.30 -12.21 4.07
CA SER A 132 -5.23 -13.62 3.65
C SER A 132 -5.18 -13.83 2.14
N SER A 133 -5.34 -12.76 1.35
CA SER A 133 -5.21 -12.82 -0.11
C SER A 133 -3.78 -13.20 -0.46
N SER A 134 -3.64 -14.18 -1.34
CA SER A 134 -2.37 -14.72 -1.78
C SER A 134 -2.08 -14.34 -3.22
N VAL A 135 -0.79 -14.34 -3.58
CA VAL A 135 -0.32 -13.99 -4.91
C VAL A 135 0.83 -14.88 -5.35
N PHE A 136 0.84 -15.21 -6.63
CA PHE A 136 1.92 -15.93 -7.28
C PHE A 136 2.14 -15.40 -8.70
N VAL A 137 3.32 -15.67 -9.25
CA VAL A 137 3.64 -15.32 -10.63
C VAL A 137 3.05 -16.38 -11.55
N GLU A 138 2.04 -16.01 -12.34
CA GLU A 138 1.39 -16.89 -13.32
C GLU A 138 2.22 -17.00 -14.59
N LYS A 139 2.75 -15.86 -15.06
CA LYS A 139 3.54 -15.78 -16.29
C LYS A 139 4.54 -14.64 -16.23
N GLU A 140 5.74 -14.88 -16.75
CA GLU A 140 6.74 -13.85 -17.01
C GLU A 140 6.95 -13.69 -18.52
N THR A 141 7.17 -12.44 -18.95
CA THR A 141 7.67 -12.10 -20.29
C THR A 141 8.87 -11.18 -20.14
N ALA A 142 9.60 -10.93 -21.23
CA ALA A 142 10.75 -10.03 -21.22
C ALA A 142 10.47 -8.58 -20.74
N LYS A 143 9.18 -8.18 -20.64
CA LYS A 143 8.79 -6.84 -20.22
C LYS A 143 7.83 -6.79 -19.02
N ARG A 144 7.21 -7.93 -18.65
CA ARG A 144 6.06 -7.94 -17.74
C ARG A 144 6.02 -9.19 -16.86
N ILE A 145 5.65 -9.00 -15.60
CA ILE A 145 5.28 -10.05 -14.64
C ILE A 145 3.75 -10.04 -14.48
N VAL A 146 3.13 -11.19 -14.73
CA VAL A 146 1.69 -11.43 -14.51
C VAL A 146 1.53 -12.11 -13.15
N LEU A 147 0.79 -11.45 -12.27
CA LEU A 147 0.54 -11.87 -10.90
C LEU A 147 -0.92 -12.32 -10.81
N LYS A 148 -1.15 -13.59 -10.46
CA LYS A 148 -2.50 -14.08 -10.19
C LYS A 148 -2.79 -13.97 -8.70
N ILE A 149 -3.90 -13.32 -8.38
CA ILE A 149 -4.46 -13.21 -7.03
C ILE A 149 -5.32 -14.44 -6.76
N ALA A 150 -5.15 -15.04 -5.59
CA ALA A 150 -6.00 -16.08 -5.05
C ALA A 150 -6.58 -15.59 -3.71
N GLN A 151 -7.90 -15.70 -3.55
CA GLN A 151 -8.61 -15.33 -2.32
C GLN A 151 -8.97 -16.57 -1.50
#